data_AF-A0A8T6VXS6-F1
#
_entry.id   AF-A0A8T6VXS6-F1
#
_cell.length_a   1.000
_cell.length_b   1.000
_cell.length_c   1.000
_cell.angle_alpha   90.00
_cell.angle_beta   90.00
_cell.angle_gamma   90.00
#
_symmetry.space_group_name_H-M   'P 1'
#
loop_
_entity.id
_entity.type
_entity.pdbx_description
1 polymer ?
#
loop_
_entity_poly.entity_id
_entity_poly.type
_entity_poly.pdbx_seq_one_letter_code
_entity_poly.pdbx_strand_id
1 'polypeptide(L)'
;MENAVDLVVLCPPIVTTEETLKLAEMLRVPVDEDQFVLERHPKLDPMATKRDGIFAAGTVVGPKDIQTTTAEAEGAAMKVVNFLSTDRVIEPNKAFLAHPDLCDGCGDCV
;
A
#
# COMPACT_ATOMS: atom_id res chain seq x y z
N MET A 1 32.24 10.76 31.95
CA MET A 1 31.94 12.19 32.11
C MET A 1 30.50 12.36 31.74
N GLU A 2 29.66 12.70 32.72
CA GLU A 2 28.22 12.88 32.54
C GLU A 2 27.97 14.37 32.27
N ASN A 3 27.25 14.70 31.20
CA ASN A 3 26.97 16.09 30.84
C ASN A 3 25.68 16.53 31.54
N ALA A 4 25.80 17.42 32.53
CA ALA A 4 24.63 18.02 33.17
C ALA A 4 23.94 18.98 32.19
N VAL A 5 22.63 18.82 32.00
CA VAL A 5 21.78 19.66 31.15
C VAL A 5 20.47 19.97 31.88
N ASP A 6 19.90 21.15 31.61
CA ASP A 6 18.63 21.56 32.22
C ASP A 6 17.40 20.95 31.52
N LEU A 7 17.55 20.53 30.26
CA LEU A 7 16.48 19.95 29.45
C LEU A 7 17.04 18.91 28.46
N VAL A 8 16.31 17.81 28.30
CA VAL A 8 16.50 16.83 27.25
C VAL A 8 15.27 16.82 26.35
N VAL A 9 15.47 17.09 25.06
CA VAL A 9 14.41 16.99 24.05
C VAL A 9 14.59 15.68 23.30
N LEU A 10 13.56 14.83 23.34
CA LEU A 10 13.53 13.57 22.59
C LEU A 10 12.95 13.82 21.20
N CYS A 11 13.59 13.28 20.17
CA CYS A 11 13.10 13.28 18.80
C CYS A 11 12.58 11.87 18.46
N PRO A 12 11.31 11.56 18.76
CA PRO A 12 10.77 10.23 18.51
C PRO A 12 10.69 9.94 17.01
N PRO A 13 10.74 8.64 16.62
CA PRO A 13 10.56 8.25 15.24
C PRO A 13 9.12 8.44 14.78
N ILE A 14 8.93 8.47 13.46
CA ILE A 14 7.61 8.26 12.86
C ILE A 14 7.33 6.76 12.87
N VAL A 15 6.15 6.39 13.38
CA VAL A 15 5.65 5.01 13.42
C VAL A 15 4.22 4.98 12.89
N THR A 16 3.78 3.84 12.39
CA THR A 16 2.39 3.66 11.95
C THR A 16 1.45 3.41 13.14
N THR A 17 0.16 3.58 12.90
CA THR A 17 -0.89 3.36 13.91
C THR A 17 -1.63 2.05 13.66
N GLU A 18 -2.26 1.48 14.69
CA GLU A 18 -3.10 0.28 14.52
C GLU A 18 -4.24 0.49 13.51
N GLU A 19 -4.81 1.68 13.45
CA GLU A 19 -5.86 2.03 12.48
C GLU A 19 -5.33 1.98 11.05
N THR A 20 -4.08 2.41 10.85
CA THR A 20 -3.41 2.35 9.54
C THR A 20 -3.21 0.90 9.11
N LEU A 21 -2.82 0.01 10.03
CA LEU A 21 -2.65 -1.41 9.76
C LEU A 21 -3.98 -2.11 9.48
N LYS A 22 -5.03 -1.80 10.24
CA LYS A 22 -6.39 -2.27 9.98
C LYS A 22 -6.89 -1.82 8.61
N LEU A 23 -6.60 -0.58 8.22
CA LEU A 23 -6.92 -0.07 6.89
C LEU A 23 -6.15 -0.81 5.79
N ALA A 24 -4.85 -1.04 5.97
CA ALA A 24 -4.03 -1.79 5.03
C ALA A 24 -4.56 -3.23 4.85
N GLU A 25 -4.98 -3.89 5.93
CA GLU A 25 -5.60 -5.21 5.91
C GLU A 25 -6.95 -5.20 5.16
N MET A 26 -7.83 -4.25 5.46
CA MET A 26 -9.12 -4.08 4.76
C MET A 26 -8.92 -3.86 3.25
N LEU A 27 -7.90 -3.07 2.90
CA LEU A 27 -7.51 -2.80 1.53
C LEU A 27 -6.65 -3.92 0.92
N ARG A 28 -6.31 -4.98 1.66
CA ARG A 28 -5.42 -6.08 1.25
C ARG A 28 -4.12 -5.57 0.61
N VAL A 29 -3.53 -4.55 1.21
CA VAL A 29 -2.24 -3.99 0.82
C VAL A 29 -1.19 -4.47 1.82
N PRO A 30 -0.07 -5.06 1.38
CA PRO A 30 0.98 -5.52 2.29
C PRO A 30 1.69 -4.35 2.94
N VAL A 31 2.23 -4.60 4.13
CA VAL A 31 3.15 -3.70 4.85
C VAL A 31 4.54 -4.33 4.93
N ASP A 32 5.57 -3.50 5.09
CA ASP A 32 6.95 -3.94 5.31
C ASP A 32 7.21 -4.35 6.78
N GLU A 33 8.46 -4.69 7.08
CA GLU A 33 8.91 -5.08 8.43
C GLU A 33 8.81 -3.93 9.45
N ASP A 34 8.84 -2.68 8.97
CA ASP A 34 8.69 -1.45 9.75
C ASP A 34 7.22 -0.99 9.83
N GLN A 35 6.29 -1.82 9.34
CA GLN A 35 4.84 -1.61 9.38
C GLN A 35 4.32 -0.47 8.48
N PHE A 36 5.09 -0.04 7.47
CA PHE A 36 4.65 0.92 6.45
C PHE A 36 4.05 0.21 5.23
N VAL A 37 3.14 0.87 4.53
CA VAL A 37 2.53 0.34 3.30
C VAL A 37 3.58 0.14 2.23
N LEU A 38 3.65 -1.09 1.71
CA LEU A 38 4.66 -1.50 0.75
C LEU A 38 4.24 -1.11 -0.67
N GLU A 39 5.03 -0.24 -1.29
CA GLU A 39 4.87 0.19 -2.66
C GLU A 39 5.14 -0.96 -3.65
N ARG A 40 4.70 -0.78 -4.90
CA ARG A 40 4.91 -1.79 -5.95
C ARG A 40 6.38 -1.97 -6.25
N HIS A 41 7.12 -0.86 -6.38
CA HIS A 41 8.56 -0.89 -6.59
C HIS A 41 9.20 0.45 -6.17
N PRO A 42 10.23 0.46 -5.31
CA PRO A 42 10.79 1.70 -4.72
C PRO A 42 11.22 2.77 -5.73
N LYS A 43 11.75 2.35 -6.89
CA LYS A 43 12.24 3.25 -7.95
C LYS A 43 11.31 3.46 -9.15
N LEU A 44 10.64 2.40 -9.59
CA LEU A 44 9.88 2.39 -10.84
C LEU A 44 8.41 2.78 -10.64
N ASP A 45 7.85 2.45 -9.48
CA ASP A 45 6.44 2.72 -9.19
C ASP A 45 6.22 2.93 -7.67
N PRO A 46 6.77 4.03 -7.11
CA PRO A 46 6.77 4.25 -5.66
C PRO A 46 5.40 4.62 -5.10
N MET A 47 4.47 5.01 -5.96
CA MET A 47 3.16 5.55 -5.58
C MET A 47 2.02 4.55 -5.72
N ALA A 48 2.23 3.46 -6.47
CA ALA A 48 1.25 2.38 -6.59
C ALA A 48 1.53 1.31 -5.53
N THR A 49 0.48 0.68 -5.03
CA THR A 49 0.63 -0.50 -4.19
C THR A 49 0.70 -1.77 -5.05
N LYS A 50 0.95 -2.92 -4.43
CA LYS A 50 0.83 -4.22 -5.11
C LYS A 50 -0.60 -4.55 -5.55
N ARG A 51 -1.62 -3.81 -5.07
CA ARG A 51 -3.01 -3.96 -5.47
C ARG A 51 -3.40 -2.88 -6.48
N ASP A 52 -3.82 -3.30 -7.67
CA ASP A 52 -4.29 -2.38 -8.69
C ASP A 52 -5.47 -1.54 -8.22
N GLY A 53 -5.46 -0.26 -8.58
CA GLY A 53 -6.45 0.72 -8.15
C GLY A 53 -6.25 1.29 -6.75
N ILE A 54 -5.26 0.80 -5.99
CA ILE A 54 -4.89 1.35 -4.68
C ILE A 54 -3.50 1.98 -4.76
N PHE A 55 -3.44 3.26 -4.38
CA PHE A 55 -2.26 4.10 -4.39
C PHE A 55 -2.00 4.62 -2.98
N ALA A 56 -0.74 4.91 -2.65
CA ALA A 56 -0.34 5.34 -1.33
C ALA A 56 0.66 6.50 -1.43
N ALA A 57 0.54 7.51 -0.57
CA ALA A 57 1.36 8.72 -0.59
C ALA A 57 1.63 9.23 0.82
N GLY A 58 2.79 9.85 1.02
CA GLY A 58 3.15 10.45 2.31
C GLY A 58 3.73 9.45 3.31
N THR A 59 3.58 9.74 4.60
CA THR A 59 4.26 8.98 5.66
C THR A 59 3.74 7.56 5.85
N VAL A 60 2.63 7.19 5.20
CA VAL A 60 2.09 5.82 5.21
C VAL A 60 3.01 4.82 4.52
N VAL A 61 3.86 5.26 3.59
CA VAL A 61 4.86 4.42 2.89
C VAL A 61 6.29 4.65 3.43
N GLY A 62 6.43 5.30 4.59
CA GLY A 62 7.72 5.48 5.26
C GLY A 62 7.99 6.91 5.72
N PRO A 63 8.93 7.13 6.67
CA PRO A 63 9.29 8.46 7.17
C PRO A 63 9.85 9.35 6.06
N LYS A 64 9.32 10.56 5.92
CA LYS A 64 9.78 11.55 4.93
C LYS A 64 9.38 12.97 5.32
N ASP A 65 9.94 13.94 4.61
CA ASP A 65 9.61 15.36 4.79
C ASP A 65 8.36 15.79 4.01
N ILE A 66 7.97 17.05 4.24
CA ILE A 66 6.77 17.65 3.64
C ILE A 66 6.91 17.79 2.12
N GLN A 67 8.10 18.13 1.63
CA GLN A 67 8.33 18.36 0.20
C GLN A 67 8.18 17.06 -0.58
N THR A 68 8.79 16.00 -0.07
CA THR A 68 8.67 14.64 -0.62
C THR A 68 7.22 14.16 -0.56
N THR A 69 6.55 14.35 0.57
CA THR A 69 5.12 14.00 0.73
C THR A 69 4.23 14.70 -0.29
N THR A 70 4.50 15.98 -0.56
CA THR A 70 3.70 16.77 -1.50
C THR A 70 3.92 16.29 -2.94
N ALA A 71 5.18 16.09 -3.34
CA ALA A 71 5.51 15.56 -4.66
C ALA A 71 4.94 14.16 -4.90
N GLU A 72 4.98 13.31 -3.88
CA GLU A 72 4.32 12.01 -3.90
C GLU A 72 2.80 12.14 -4.08
N ALA A 73 2.13 12.97 -3.28
CA ALA A 73 0.69 13.15 -3.38
C ALA A 73 0.24 13.59 -4.79
N GLU A 74 0.98 14.50 -5.43
CA GLU A 74 0.77 14.91 -6.82
C GLU A 74 0.96 13.72 -7.80
N GLY A 75 2.02 12.93 -7.60
CA GLY A 75 2.29 11.72 -8.39
C GLY A 75 1.20 10.64 -8.24
N ALA A 76 0.70 10.41 -7.03
CA ALA A 76 -0.43 9.51 -6.76
C ALA A 76 -1.70 10.02 -7.45
N ALA A 77 -2.01 11.32 -7.33
CA ALA A 77 -3.17 11.91 -7.98
C ALA A 77 -3.15 11.69 -9.50
N MET A 78 -2.01 11.93 -10.15
CA MET A 78 -1.86 11.68 -11.59
C MET A 78 -1.98 10.20 -11.96
N LYS A 79 -1.49 9.28 -11.11
CA LYS A 79 -1.70 7.84 -11.32
C LYS A 79 -3.15 7.45 -11.20
N VAL A 80 -3.89 8.01 -10.24
CA VAL A 80 -5.35 7.80 -10.12
C VAL A 80 -6.06 8.31 -11.37
N VAL A 81 -5.74 9.51 -11.85
CA VAL A 81 -6.30 10.04 -13.11
C VAL A 81 -6.02 9.11 -14.28
N ASN A 82 -4.78 8.66 -14.45
CA ASN A 82 -4.41 7.72 -15.51
C ASN A 82 -5.11 6.35 -15.34
N PHE A 83 -5.32 5.92 -14.10
CA PHE A 83 -6.04 4.67 -13.81
C PHE A 83 -7.51 4.77 -14.24
N LEU A 84 -8.16 5.90 -13.97
CA LEU A 84 -9.58 6.15 -14.26
C LEU A 84 -9.85 6.55 -15.71
N SER A 85 -8.87 7.10 -16.43
CA SER A 85 -9.05 7.64 -17.79
C SER A 85 -8.96 6.59 -18.90
N THR A 86 -8.62 5.35 -18.58
CA THR A 86 -8.48 4.26 -19.56
C THR A 86 -9.56 3.21 -19.31
N ASP A 87 -10.23 2.76 -20.37
CA ASP A 87 -11.10 1.58 -20.29
C ASP A 87 -10.29 0.38 -19.82
N ARG A 88 -10.66 -0.16 -18.65
CA ARG A 88 -10.01 -1.33 -18.08
C ARG A 88 -11.00 -2.47 -18.01
N VAL A 89 -10.61 -3.60 -18.60
CA VAL A 89 -11.13 -4.89 -18.18
C VAL A 89 -10.41 -5.21 -16.87
N ILE A 90 -11.06 -4.94 -15.74
CA ILE A 90 -10.65 -5.57 -14.49
C ILE A 90 -11.01 -7.03 -14.68
N GLU A 91 -10.05 -7.87 -15.07
CA GLU A 91 -10.28 -9.31 -15.09
C GLU A 91 -10.78 -9.71 -13.71
N PRO A 92 -12.01 -10.22 -13.57
CA PRO A 92 -12.22 -11.08 -12.45
C PRO A 92 -11.42 -12.36 -12.78
N ASN A 93 -10.45 -12.69 -11.95
CA ASN A 93 -10.03 -14.08 -11.76
C ASN A 93 -11.22 -14.84 -11.12
N LYS A 94 -12.35 -14.95 -11.84
CA LYS A 94 -13.35 -15.96 -11.52
C LYS A 94 -12.67 -17.27 -11.84
N ALA A 95 -12.42 -18.07 -10.82
CA ALA A 95 -12.04 -19.46 -11.03
C ALA A 95 -13.10 -20.07 -11.96
N PHE A 96 -12.65 -20.52 -13.12
CA PHE A 96 -13.49 -21.22 -14.08
C PHE A 96 -12.94 -22.63 -14.22
N LEU A 97 -13.83 -23.59 -14.44
CA LEU A 97 -13.42 -24.95 -14.75
C LEU A 97 -12.88 -24.95 -16.18
N ALA A 98 -11.58 -25.21 -16.34
CA ALA A 98 -10.97 -25.40 -17.66
C ALA A 98 -11.62 -26.58 -18.40
N HIS A 99 -12.09 -27.57 -17.66
CA HIS A 99 -12.84 -28.74 -18.15
C HIS A 99 -14.11 -28.93 -17.32
N PRO A 100 -15.21 -28.25 -17.66
CA PRO A 100 -16.47 -28.35 -16.92
C PRO A 100 -17.06 -29.77 -16.91
N ASP A 101 -16.72 -30.56 -17.92
CA ASP A 101 -17.10 -31.96 -18.10
C ASP A 101 -16.45 -32.91 -17.09
N LEU A 102 -15.33 -32.50 -16.47
CA LEU A 102 -14.65 -33.28 -15.42
C LEU A 102 -15.16 -32.96 -14.00
N CYS A 103 -16.01 -31.95 -13.85
CA CYS A 103 -16.59 -31.59 -12.56
C CYS A 103 -17.71 -32.57 -12.17
N ASP A 104 -17.56 -33.25 -11.04
CA ASP A 104 -18.54 -34.18 -10.49
C ASP A 104 -19.49 -33.55 -9.46
N GLY A 105 -19.30 -32.25 -9.15
CA GLY A 105 -20.09 -31.55 -8.15
C GLY A 105 -19.76 -31.93 -6.70
N CYS A 106 -18.54 -32.40 -6.41
CA CYS A 106 -18.12 -32.81 -5.06
C CYS A 106 -18.25 -31.71 -3.98
N GLY A 107 -18.14 -30.45 -4.37
CA GLY A 107 -18.23 -29.29 -3.47
C GLY A 107 -16.92 -28.90 -2.78
N ASP A 108 -15.78 -29.56 -3.06
CA ASP A 108 -14.48 -29.29 -2.41
C ASP A 108 -13.92 -27.88 -2.70
N CYS A 109 -14.38 -27.23 -3.77
CA CYS A 109 -13.94 -25.91 -4.19
C CYS A 109 -14.74 -24.73 -3.60
N VAL A 110 -15.79 -25.02 -2.82
CA VAL A 110 -16.65 -24.03 -2.11
C VAL A 110 -16.09 -23.75 -0.72
#